data_AF-A0A0C2XHM8-F1
#
_entry.id   AF-A0A0C2XHM8-F1
#
_cell.length_a   1.000
_cell.length_b   1.000
_cell.length_c   1.000
_cell.angle_alpha   90.00
_cell.angle_beta   90.00
_cell.angle_gamma   90.00
#
_symmetry.space_group_name_H-M   'P 1'
#
loop_
_entity.id
_entity.type
_entity.pdbx_description
1 polymer ?
#
loop_
_entity_poly.entity_id
_entity_poly.type
_entity_poly.pdbx_seq_one_letter_code
_entity_poly.pdbx_strand_id
1 'polypeptide(L)'
;IFYLEALTVLATIFWAEDQPDRPRRLLIYTDSMNTVDMFHSMRADPGYNTILMAAVDALLDSNISLRVHHIPGEENVIADALSRSLFNVVRSQHPLLKLAVFQPPRLVYAGGNEK
;
A
#
# COMPACT_ATOMS: atom_id res chain seq x y z
N ILE A 1 13.48 0.92 2.88
CA ILE A 1 12.18 1.27 3.50
C ILE A 1 11.17 1.58 2.40
N PHE A 2 11.46 2.50 1.48
CA PHE A 2 10.58 2.87 0.36
C PHE A 2 9.91 1.71 -0.41
N TYR A 3 10.65 0.66 -0.78
CA TYR A 3 10.04 -0.51 -1.42
C TYR A 3 8.89 -1.13 -0.60
N LEU A 4 9.07 -1.26 0.71
CA LEU A 4 8.04 -1.82 1.60
C LEU A 4 6.87 -0.85 1.77
N GLU A 5 7.12 0.46 1.78
CA GLU A 5 6.06 1.48 1.81
C GLU A 5 5.20 1.40 0.54
N ALA A 6 5.83 1.34 -0.64
CA ALA A 6 5.14 1.17 -1.92
C ALA A 6 4.39 -0.17 -2.00
N LEU A 7 4.99 -1.27 -1.52
CA LEU A 7 4.35 -2.57 -1.46
C LEU A 7 3.14 -2.58 -0.52
N THR A 8 3.18 -1.81 0.57
CA THR A 8 2.06 -1.66 1.51
C THR A 8 0.88 -0.95 0.86
N VAL A 9 1.14 0.06 0.02
CA VAL A 9 0.09 0.71 -0.79
C VAL A 9 -0.54 -0.28 -1.77
N LEU A 10 0.27 -1.06 -2.50
CA LEU A 10 -0.23 -2.10 -3.40
C LEU A 10 -1.09 -3.13 -2.65
N ALA A 11 -0.63 -3.60 -1.49
CA ALA A 11 -1.37 -4.55 -0.68
C ALA A 11 -2.72 -3.99 -0.22
N THR A 12 -2.77 -2.70 0.13
CA THR A 12 -4.02 -2.02 0.48
C THR A 12 -4.98 -1.93 -0.71
N ILE A 13 -4.47 -1.72 -1.93
CA ILE A 13 -5.29 -1.70 -3.15
C ILE A 13 -5.90 -3.09 -3.38
N PHE A 14 -5.10 -4.16 -3.32
CA PHE A 14 -5.61 -5.53 -3.47
C PHE A 14 -6.62 -5.90 -2.39
N TRP A 15 -6.38 -5.49 -1.14
CA TRP A 15 -7.34 -5.68 -0.07
C TRP A 15 -8.67 -4.97 -0.37
N ALA A 16 -8.63 -3.71 -0.85
CA ALA A 16 -9.82 -2.95 -1.19
C ALA A 16 -10.60 -3.57 -2.36
N GLU A 17 -9.89 -4.11 -3.34
CA GLU A 17 -10.47 -4.82 -4.48
C GLU A 17 -11.24 -6.09 -4.06
N ASP A 18 -10.72 -6.84 -3.10
CA ASP A 18 -11.30 -8.09 -2.60
C ASP A 18 -12.50 -7.89 -1.67
N GLN A 19 -12.83 -6.64 -1.29
CA GLN A 19 -13.97 -6.39 -0.42
C GLN A 19 -15.30 -6.68 -1.15
N PRO A 20 -16.28 -7.35 -0.48
CA PRO A 20 -17.60 -7.60 -1.06
C PRO A 20 -18.29 -6.32 -1.54
N ASP A 21 -18.18 -5.25 -0.74
CA ASP A 21 -18.65 -3.90 -1.06
C ASP A 21 -17.47 -3.02 -1.50
N ARG A 22 -16.81 -3.42 -2.58
CA ARG A 22 -15.64 -2.73 -3.14
C ARG A 22 -15.86 -1.20 -3.24
N PRO A 23 -14.96 -0.38 -2.69
CA PRO A 23 -15.10 1.07 -2.72
C PRO A 23 -14.87 1.61 -4.13
N ARG A 24 -15.53 2.71 -4.53
CA ARG A 24 -15.19 3.41 -5.80
C ARG A 24 -14.05 4.42 -5.65
N ARG A 25 -13.75 4.83 -4.41
CA ARG A 25 -12.73 5.82 -4.08
C ARG A 25 -11.95 5.31 -2.88
N LEU A 26 -10.64 5.23 -3.04
CA LEU A 26 -9.72 4.74 -2.01
C LEU A 26 -8.75 5.87 -1.67
N LEU A 27 -8.69 6.24 -0.39
CA LEU A 27 -7.73 7.20 0.15
C LEU A 27 -6.79 6.46 1.08
N ILE A 28 -5.49 6.55 0.80
CA ILE A 28 -4.44 5.94 1.61
C ILE A 28 -3.55 7.05 2.16
N TYR A 29 -3.39 7.07 3.49
CA TYR A 29 -2.46 7.97 4.16
C TYR A 29 -1.11 7.28 4.38
N THR A 30 -0.03 8.03 4.20
CA THR A 30 1.35 7.57 4.43
C THR A 30 2.22 8.75 4.82
N ASP A 31 3.27 8.52 5.60
CA ASP A 31 4.32 9.49 5.89
C ASP A 31 5.50 9.45 4.90
N SER A 32 5.41 8.61 3.86
CA SER A 32 6.42 8.54 2.81
C SER A 32 6.10 9.44 1.63
N MET A 33 6.81 10.57 1.53
CA MET A 33 6.72 11.45 0.36
C MET A 33 7.11 10.75 -0.93
N ASN A 34 8.09 9.83 -0.90
CA ASN A 34 8.48 9.06 -2.09
C ASN A 34 7.30 8.21 -2.62
N THR A 35 6.54 7.61 -1.71
CA THR A 35 5.34 6.85 -2.07
C THR A 35 4.24 7.74 -2.61
N VAL A 36 4.01 8.90 -1.98
CA VAL A 36 3.05 9.90 -2.49
C VAL A 36 3.43 10.32 -3.91
N ASP A 37 4.68 10.70 -4.14
CA ASP A 37 5.17 11.18 -5.43
C ASP A 37 5.07 10.10 -6.52
N MET A 38 5.44 8.86 -6.20
CA MET A 38 5.34 7.73 -7.13
C MET A 38 3.89 7.49 -7.59
N PHE A 39 2.95 7.39 -6.65
CA PHE A 39 1.54 7.10 -6.97
C PHE A 39 0.77 8.32 -7.50
N HIS A 40 1.19 9.54 -7.15
CA HIS A 40 0.59 10.75 -7.71
C HIS A 40 1.07 11.00 -9.15
N SER A 41 2.38 10.86 -9.40
CA SER A 41 2.94 11.09 -10.74
C SER A 41 2.70 9.93 -11.70
N MET A 42 2.30 8.76 -11.18
CA MET A 42 2.21 7.50 -11.93
C MET A 42 3.54 7.19 -12.64
N ARG A 43 4.65 7.47 -11.97
CA ARG A 43 6.01 7.18 -12.44
C ARG A 43 6.79 6.49 -11.34
N ALA A 44 7.59 5.52 -11.74
CA ALA A 44 8.42 4.73 -10.85
C ALA A 44 9.81 4.52 -11.46
N ASP A 45 10.82 4.43 -10.60
CA ASP A 45 12.13 3.93 -11.01
C ASP A 45 12.03 2.42 -11.33
N PRO A 46 12.96 1.85 -12.12
CA PRO A 46 12.90 0.46 -12.57
C PRO A 46 12.64 -0.58 -11.47
N GLY A 47 13.14 -0.35 -10.24
CA GLY A 47 12.94 -1.25 -9.11
C GLY A 47 11.51 -1.28 -8.54
N TYR A 48 10.66 -0.30 -8.88
CA TYR A 48 9.30 -0.17 -8.38
C TYR A 48 8.25 -0.28 -9.49
N ASN A 49 8.66 -0.36 -10.76
CA ASN A 49 7.75 -0.46 -11.91
C ASN A 49 6.76 -1.62 -11.77
N THR A 50 7.22 -2.79 -11.31
CA THR A 50 6.32 -3.94 -11.13
C THR A 50 5.24 -3.67 -10.07
N ILE A 51 5.58 -2.92 -9.00
CA ILE A 51 4.59 -2.51 -7.99
C ILE A 51 3.57 -1.56 -8.62
N LEU A 52 4.06 -0.53 -9.33
CA LEU A 52 3.19 0.49 -9.89
C LEU A 52 2.28 -0.08 -10.98
N MET A 53 2.81 -0.92 -11.88
CA MET A 53 2.03 -1.59 -12.92
C MET A 53 0.93 -2.46 -12.32
N ALA A 54 1.27 -3.32 -11.35
CA ALA A 54 0.28 -4.15 -10.68
C ALA A 54 -0.80 -3.32 -9.95
N ALA A 55 -0.44 -2.18 -9.39
CA ALA A 55 -1.40 -1.26 -8.81
C ALA A 55 -2.32 -0.65 -9.88
N VAL A 56 -1.76 -0.20 -11.02
CA VAL A 56 -2.55 0.38 -12.12
C VAL A 56 -3.55 -0.63 -12.66
N ASP A 57 -3.09 -1.86 -12.92
CA ASP A 57 -3.94 -2.94 -13.46
C ASP A 57 -5.12 -3.20 -12.51
N ALA A 58 -4.85 -3.37 -11.22
CA ALA A 58 -5.91 -3.58 -10.22
C ALA A 58 -6.86 -2.38 -10.13
N LEU A 59 -6.38 -1.14 -10.15
CA LEU A 59 -7.24 0.05 -10.10
C LEU A 59 -8.16 0.16 -11.33
N LEU A 60 -7.67 -0.20 -12.52
CA LEU A 60 -8.45 -0.21 -13.75
C LEU A 60 -9.51 -1.31 -13.75
N ASP A 61 -9.12 -2.55 -13.42
CA ASP A 61 -10.02 -3.71 -13.38
C ASP A 61 -11.12 -3.54 -12.33
N SER A 62 -10.78 -2.90 -11.22
CA SER A 62 -11.68 -2.68 -10.09
C SER A 62 -12.49 -1.39 -10.17
N ASN A 63 -12.17 -0.49 -11.12
CA ASN A 63 -12.71 0.86 -11.25
C ASN A 63 -12.61 1.68 -9.94
N ILE A 64 -11.48 1.52 -9.24
CA ILE A 64 -11.17 2.25 -8.01
C ILE A 64 -10.39 3.51 -8.36
N SER A 65 -10.86 4.67 -7.90
CA SER A 65 -10.10 5.91 -7.94
C SER A 65 -9.23 6.04 -6.70
N LEU A 66 -7.91 5.96 -6.87
CA LEU A 66 -6.93 6.08 -5.79
C LEU A 66 -6.53 7.53 -5.51
N ARG A 67 -6.35 7.86 -4.24
CA ARG A 67 -5.53 8.99 -3.76
C ARG A 67 -4.58 8.51 -2.67
N VAL A 68 -3.31 8.85 -2.80
CA VAL A 68 -2.30 8.67 -1.75
C VAL A 68 -1.98 10.06 -1.19
N HIS A 69 -2.05 10.21 0.13
CA HIS A 69 -1.86 11.51 0.78
C HIS A 69 -0.83 11.43 1.89
N HIS A 70 0.00 12.46 1.96
CA HIS A 70 1.02 12.58 2.99
C HIS A 70 0.40 12.96 4.35
N ILE A 71 0.84 12.31 5.42
CA ILE A 71 0.63 12.76 6.81
C ILE A 71 1.98 12.79 7.56
N PRO A 72 2.15 13.64 8.58
CA PRO A 72 3.34 13.57 9.43
C PRO A 72 3.51 12.19 10.09
N GLY A 73 4.74 11.72 10.26
CA GLY A 73 5.01 10.44 10.95
C GLY A 73 4.48 10.40 12.39
N GLU A 74 4.37 11.56 13.05
CA GLU A 74 3.74 11.72 14.37
C GLU A 74 2.24 11.37 14.38
N GLU A 75 1.59 11.39 13.22
CA GLU A 75 0.20 10.96 13.03
C GLU A 75 0.12 9.50 12.52
N ASN A 76 1.20 8.96 11.94
CA ASN A 76 1.27 7.59 11.40
C ASN A 76 1.77 6.52 12.40
N VAL A 77 1.74 6.83 13.70
CA VAL A 77 2.38 6.04 14.77
C VAL A 77 1.96 4.57 14.79
N ILE A 78 0.68 4.28 14.54
CA ILE A 78 0.17 2.90 14.57
C ILE A 78 0.69 2.07 13.40
N ALA A 79 0.70 2.63 12.18
CA ALA A 79 1.26 1.93 11.03
C ALA A 79 2.77 1.70 11.22
N ASP A 80 3.46 2.68 11.79
CA ASP A 80 4.89 2.61 12.12
C ASP A 80 5.22 1.58 13.20
N ALA A 81 4.36 1.46 14.21
CA ALA A 81 4.49 0.42 15.23
C ALA A 81 4.21 -0.97 14.64
N LEU A 82 3.22 -1.11 13.77
CA LEU A 82 2.90 -2.37 13.09
C LEU A 82 4.03 -2.82 12.17
N SER A 83 4.62 -1.92 11.37
CA SER A 83 5.72 -2.24 10.46
C SER A 83 6.99 -2.71 11.20
N ARG A 84 7.15 -2.29 12.46
CA ARG A 84 8.26 -2.69 13.36
C ARG A 84 7.91 -3.82 14.33
N SER A 85 6.75 -4.47 14.17
CA SER A 85 6.27 -5.55 15.07
C SER A 85 6.13 -5.13 16.55
N LEU A 86 5.89 -3.85 16.83
CA LEU A 86 5.72 -3.31 18.18
C LEU A 86 4.28 -3.48 18.68
N PHE A 87 3.79 -4.72 18.72
CA PHE A 87 2.38 -5.03 19.03
C PHE A 87 1.95 -4.59 20.44
N ASN A 88 2.89 -4.49 21.38
CA ASN A 88 2.60 -4.00 22.73
C ASN A 88 2.20 -2.52 22.73
N VAL A 89 2.85 -1.70 21.88
CA VAL A 89 2.52 -0.27 21.70
C VAL A 89 1.15 -0.12 21.03
N VAL A 90 0.90 -0.93 20.00
CA VAL A 90 -0.40 -0.94 19.29
C VAL A 90 -1.53 -1.30 20.25
N ARG A 91 -1.35 -2.33 21.10
CA ARG A 91 -2.36 -2.76 22.08
C ARG A 91 -2.57 -1.76 23.22
N SER A 92 -1.53 -1.05 23.65
CA SER A 92 -1.68 -0.05 24.72
C SER A 92 -2.44 1.19 24.24
N GLN A 93 -2.22 1.60 22.98
CA GLN A 93 -2.89 2.76 22.39
C GLN A 93 -4.30 2.43 21.84
N HIS A 94 -4.46 1.25 21.24
CA HIS A 94 -5.74 0.78 20.70
C HIS A 94 -6.05 -0.66 21.15
N PRO A 95 -6.54 -0.86 22.39
CA PRO A 95 -6.81 -2.20 22.93
C PRO A 95 -7.84 -3.01 22.15
N LEU A 96 -8.73 -2.33 21.41
CA LEU A 96 -9.80 -2.96 20.63
C LEU A 96 -9.40 -3.26 19.17
N LEU A 97 -8.19 -2.89 18.74
CA LEU A 97 -7.73 -3.14 17.38
C LEU A 97 -7.55 -4.63 17.14
N LYS A 98 -8.23 -5.17 16.13
CA LYS A 98 -8.08 -6.56 15.70
C LYS A 98 -6.90 -6.68 14.74
N LEU A 99 -5.92 -7.49 15.11
CA LEU A 99 -4.77 -7.79 14.25
C LEU A 99 -5.00 -9.11 13.53
N ALA A 100 -4.71 -9.12 12.23
CA ALA A 100 -4.75 -10.32 11.39
C ALA A 100 -3.35 -10.60 10.83
N VAL A 101 -3.13 -11.84 10.39
CA VAL A 101 -1.90 -12.20 9.68
C VAL A 101 -1.90 -11.52 8.32
N PHE A 102 -0.78 -10.88 7.99
CA PHE A 102 -0.58 -10.24 6.71
C PHE A 102 0.43 -11.03 5.87
N GLN A 103 0.06 -11.35 4.64
CA GLN A 103 0.97 -11.89 3.64
C GLN A 103 1.06 -10.85 2.51
N PRO A 104 2.24 -10.23 2.28
CA PRO A 104 2.37 -9.23 1.23
C PRO A 104 2.15 -9.84 -0.17
N PRO A 105 1.65 -9.05 -1.13
CA PRO A 105 1.52 -9.47 -2.52
C PRO A 105 2.85 -10.00 -3.06
N ARG A 106 2.78 -11.15 -3.74
CA ARG A 106 3.94 -11.73 -4.43
C ARG A 106 3.93 -11.27 -5.87
N LEU A 107 4.77 -10.30 -6.18
CA LEU A 107 4.95 -9.82 -7.54
C LEU A 107 5.81 -10.81 -8.30
N VAL A 108 5.22 -11.50 -9.28
CA VAL A 108 5.98 -12.28 -10.26
C VAL A 108 6.37 -11.33 -11.37
N TYR A 109 7.66 -11.14 -11.59
CA TYR A 109 8.15 -10.40 -12.75
C TYR A 109 7.78 -11.22 -14.00
N ALA A 110 6.70 -10.86 -14.68
CA ALA A 110 6.46 -11.32 -16.04
C ALA A 110 7.46 -10.57 -16.93
N GLY A 111 8.72 -11.05 -16.94
CA GLY A 111 9.68 -10.62 -17.94
C GLY A 111 9.05 -10.86 -19.29
N GLY A 112 8.88 -9.78 -20.07
CA GLY A 112 8.47 -9.90 -21.45
C GLY A 112 9.38 -10.93 -22.11
N ASN A 113 8.78 -11.94 -22.72
CA ASN A 113 9.49 -12.76 -23.69
C ASN A 113 9.99 -11.79 -24.77
N GLU A 114 11.26 -11.38 -24.69
CA GLU A 114 11.98 -10.88 -25.84
C GLU A 114 11.96 -12.01 -26.88
N LYS A 115 11.17 -11.81 -27.93
CA LYS A 115 11.34 -12.46 -29.22
C LYS A 115 11.82 -11.42 -30.21
#